data_AF-A0A1B0ZTP2-F1
#
_entry.id   AF-A0A1B0ZTP2-F1
#
_cell.length_a   1.000
_cell.length_b   1.000
_cell.length_c   1.000
_cell.angle_alpha   90.00
_cell.angle_beta   90.00
_cell.angle_gamma   90.00
#
_symmetry.space_group_name_H-M   'P 1'
#
loop_
_entity.id
_entity.type
_entity.pdbx_description
1 polymer ?
#
loop_
_entity_poly.entity_id
_entity_poly.type
_entity_poly.pdbx_seq_one_letter_code
_entity_poly.pdbx_strand_id
1 'polypeptide(L)'
;MRYIRYAILASLGIILVSVSLANRSVVELKLMPTALAELVGWNPGIALPLFVVVLGGVAAGLVIGFIWEWLREHKHRREVGNQTREVKKLSREVQKLKKQKHEGKDEVLALLDDSV
;
A
#
# COMPACT_ATOMS: atom_id res chain seq x y z
N MET A 1 -5.22 -1.59 -23.61
CA MET A 1 -4.40 -1.71 -22.37
C MET A 1 -4.82 -2.83 -21.41
N ARG A 2 -6.12 -3.15 -21.22
CA ARG A 2 -6.53 -4.25 -20.31
C ARG A 2 -6.22 -5.65 -20.83
N TYR A 3 -6.36 -5.89 -22.14
CA TYR A 3 -6.08 -7.19 -22.76
C TYR A 3 -4.63 -7.64 -22.59
N ILE A 4 -3.65 -6.74 -22.72
CA ILE A 4 -2.23 -7.07 -22.52
C ILE A 4 -1.99 -7.51 -21.07
N ARG A 5 -2.59 -6.84 -20.09
CA ARG A 5 -2.52 -7.26 -18.68
C ARG A 5 -3.13 -8.64 -18.47
N TYR A 6 -4.29 -8.92 -19.05
CA TYR A 6 -4.90 -10.25 -18.95
C TYR A 6 -4.07 -11.33 -19.65
N ALA A 7 -3.46 -11.03 -20.80
CA ALA A 7 -2.58 -11.96 -21.49
C ALA A 7 -1.35 -12.33 -20.63
N ILE A 8 -0.75 -11.34 -19.96
CA ILE A 8 0.36 -11.56 -19.02
C ILE A 8 -0.08 -12.37 -17.79
N LEU A 9 -1.24 -12.07 -17.22
CA LEU A 9 -1.75 -12.81 -16.06
C LEU A 9 -2.15 -14.24 -16.43
N ALA A 10 -2.73 -14.44 -17.62
CA ALA A 10 -3.10 -15.75 -18.12
C ALA A 10 -1.84 -16.60 -18.40
N SER A 11 -0.82 -16.04 -19.05
CA SER A 11 0.43 -16.76 -19.28
C SER A 11 1.13 -17.12 -17.98
N LEU A 12 1.17 -16.19 -17.01
CA LEU A 12 1.69 -16.46 -15.67
C LEU A 12 0.90 -17.58 -14.97
N GLY A 13 -0.43 -17.55 -15.06
CA GLY A 13 -1.30 -18.59 -14.50
C GLY A 13 -1.03 -19.97 -15.11
N ILE A 14 -0.84 -20.05 -16.43
CA ILE A 14 -0.49 -21.30 -17.13
C ILE A 14 0.85 -21.84 -16.62
N ILE A 15 1.86 -20.98 -16.49
CA ILE A 15 3.18 -21.37 -15.96
C ILE A 15 3.04 -21.90 -14.53
N LEU A 16 2.32 -21.19 -13.66
CA LEU A 16 2.10 -21.61 -12.28
C LEU A 16 1.40 -22.97 -12.21
N VAL A 17 0.33 -23.17 -12.96
CA VAL A 17 -0.40 -24.44 -13.01
C VAL A 17 0.51 -25.57 -13.53
N SER A 18 1.30 -25.30 -14.59
CA SER A 18 2.24 -26.28 -15.14
C SER A 18 3.30 -26.69 -14.11
N VAL A 19 3.88 -25.72 -13.39
CA VAL A 19 4.84 -25.97 -12.31
C VAL A 19 4.18 -26.75 -11.18
N SER A 20 2.94 -26.43 -10.82
CA SER A 20 2.19 -27.18 -9.79
C SER A 20 1.95 -28.64 -10.19
N LEU A 21 1.54 -28.89 -11.43
CA LEU A 21 1.32 -30.23 -11.94
C LEU A 21 2.61 -31.05 -11.99
N ALA A 22 3.70 -30.43 -12.45
CA ALA A 22 5.01 -31.06 -12.52
C ALA A 22 5.56 -31.40 -11.13
N ASN A 23 5.32 -30.54 -10.14
CA ASN A 23 5.83 -30.67 -8.77
C ASN A 23 4.73 -31.11 -7.78
N ARG A 24 3.90 -32.07 -8.19
CA ARG A 24 2.84 -32.68 -7.35
C ARG A 24 3.36 -33.69 -6.32
N SER A 25 4.67 -33.93 -6.29
CA SER A 25 5.31 -34.85 -5.34
C SER A 25 5.03 -34.41 -3.91
N VAL A 26 4.55 -35.34 -3.09
CA VAL A 26 4.30 -35.11 -1.67
C VAL A 26 5.64 -35.12 -0.94
N VAL A 27 5.90 -34.06 -0.19
CA VAL A 27 7.09 -33.89 0.64
C VAL A 27 6.66 -33.81 2.10
N GLU A 28 7.39 -34.49 2.97
CA GLU A 28 7.20 -34.41 4.41
C GLU A 28 7.93 -33.18 4.96
N LEU A 29 7.16 -32.23 5.49
CA LEU A 29 7.69 -31.07 6.20
C LEU A 29 7.74 -31.39 7.68
N LYS A 30 8.94 -31.37 8.26
CA LYS A 30 9.15 -31.52 9.71
C LYS A 30 9.47 -30.17 10.32
N LEU A 31 8.83 -29.86 11.45
CA LEU A 31 9.07 -28.61 12.14
C LEU A 31 10.48 -28.53 12.74
N MET A 32 11.03 -29.69 13.12
CA MET A 32 12.35 -29.79 13.72
C MET A 32 13.16 -30.98 13.19
N PRO A 33 14.50 -30.87 13.21
CA PRO A 33 15.42 -31.98 12.94
C PRO A 33 15.18 -33.17 13.87
N THR A 34 15.44 -34.37 13.37
CA THR A 34 15.25 -35.64 14.12
C THR A 34 16.01 -35.68 15.45
N ALA A 35 17.24 -35.16 15.51
CA ALA A 35 18.01 -35.11 16.75
C ALA A 35 17.37 -34.22 17.84
N LEU A 36 16.68 -33.14 17.46
CA LEU A 36 15.96 -32.29 18.40
C LEU A 36 14.61 -32.89 18.78
N ALA A 37 13.96 -33.58 17.83
CA ALA A 37 12.74 -34.32 18.07
C ALA A 37 12.92 -35.42 19.12
N GLU A 38 14.02 -36.16 19.07
CA GLU A 38 14.35 -37.21 20.04
C GLU A 38 14.55 -36.64 21.45
N LEU A 39 15.09 -35.42 21.56
CA LEU A 39 15.30 -34.75 22.85
C LEU A 39 14.00 -34.18 23.43
N VAL A 40 13.13 -33.63 22.58
CA VAL A 40 11.88 -32.96 22.99
C VAL A 40 10.70 -33.95 23.04
N GLY A 41 10.83 -35.13 22.43
CA GLY A 41 9.78 -36.17 22.38
C GLY A 41 8.59 -35.80 21.49
N TRP A 42 8.66 -34.68 20.76
CA TRP A 42 7.58 -34.17 19.93
C TRP A 42 8.12 -33.68 18.60
N ASN A 43 7.54 -34.13 17.48
CA ASN A 43 7.91 -33.66 16.14
C ASN A 43 6.68 -33.60 15.23
N PRO A 44 5.96 -32.46 15.20
CA PRO A 44 4.86 -32.29 14.27
C PRO A 44 5.40 -32.23 12.85
N GLY A 45 4.87 -33.11 12.00
CA GLY A 45 5.17 -33.16 10.58
C GLY A 45 3.89 -33.13 9.74
N ILE A 46 3.95 -32.54 8.56
CA ILE A 46 2.83 -32.52 7.61
C ILE A 46 3.31 -32.91 6.22
N ALA A 47 2.57 -33.81 5.58
CA ALA A 47 2.86 -34.24 4.22
C ALA A 47 1.99 -33.44 3.23
N LEU A 48 2.61 -32.63 2.39
CA LEU A 48 1.92 -31.81 1.40
C LEU A 48 2.67 -31.83 0.06
N PRO A 49 1.99 -31.63 -1.07
CA PRO A 49 2.66 -31.45 -2.36
C PRO A 49 3.61 -30.25 -2.35
N LEU A 50 4.80 -30.40 -2.94
CA LEU A 50 5.84 -29.37 -2.95
C LEU A 50 5.35 -28.02 -3.49
N PHE A 51 4.50 -28.03 -4.52
CA PHE A 51 3.97 -26.78 -5.08
C PHE A 51 3.14 -25.98 -4.06
N VAL A 52 2.43 -26.64 -3.14
CA VAL A 52 1.63 -25.96 -2.10
C VAL A 52 2.56 -25.19 -1.16
N VAL A 53 3.69 -25.81 -0.81
CA VAL A 53 4.70 -25.21 0.07
C VAL A 53 5.33 -23.99 -0.59
N VAL A 54 5.75 -24.12 -1.85
CA VAL A 54 6.41 -23.03 -2.59
C VAL A 54 5.43 -21.88 -2.85
N LEU A 55 4.26 -22.16 -3.42
CA LEU A 55 3.27 -21.12 -3.73
C LEU A 55 2.68 -20.50 -2.47
N GLY A 56 2.41 -21.31 -1.45
CA GLY A 56 1.95 -20.85 -0.14
C GLY A 56 2.99 -19.95 0.52
N GLY A 57 4.27 -20.31 0.47
CA GLY A 57 5.37 -19.51 0.99
C GLY A 57 5.53 -18.17 0.26
N VAL A 58 5.46 -18.17 -1.07
CA VAL A 58 5.49 -16.93 -1.86
C VAL A 58 4.27 -16.06 -1.55
N ALA A 59 3.07 -16.62 -1.50
CA ALA A 59 1.85 -15.88 -1.18
C ALA A 59 1.90 -15.29 0.25
N ALA A 60 2.33 -16.08 1.23
CA ALA A 60 2.53 -15.61 2.60
C ALA A 60 3.58 -14.50 2.67
N GLY A 61 4.70 -14.66 1.95
CA GLY A 61 5.75 -13.63 1.86
C GLY A 61 5.25 -12.33 1.23
N LEU A 62 4.41 -12.41 0.19
CA LEU A 62 3.78 -11.24 -0.42
C LEU A 62 2.80 -10.56 0.56
N VAL A 63 2.00 -11.33 1.30
CA VAL A 63 1.10 -10.77 2.32
C VAL A 63 1.89 -10.08 3.42
N ILE A 64 2.95 -10.72 3.93
CA ILE A 64 3.83 -10.13 4.96
C ILE A 64 4.51 -8.87 4.42
N GLY A 65 5.04 -8.92 3.19
CA GLY A 65 5.65 -7.77 2.52
C GLY A 65 4.66 -6.62 2.33
N PHE A 66 3.41 -6.93 1.96
CA PHE A 66 2.33 -5.94 1.85
C PHE A 66 1.97 -5.34 3.20
N ILE A 67 1.86 -6.15 4.27
CA ILE A 67 1.63 -5.65 5.64
C ILE A 67 2.78 -4.75 6.09
N TRP A 68 4.02 -5.14 5.81
CA TRP A 68 5.20 -4.36 6.16
C TRP A 68 5.24 -3.02 5.40
N GLU A 69 5.00 -3.04 4.10
CA GLU A 69 4.90 -1.85 3.26
C GLU A 69 3.75 -0.96 3.73
N TRP A 70 2.60 -1.53 4.10
CA TRP A 70 1.47 -0.78 4.62
C TRP A 70 1.77 -0.11 5.96
N LEU A 71 2.41 -0.82 6.90
CA LEU A 71 2.85 -0.25 8.18
C LEU A 71 3.88 0.86 7.97
N ARG A 72 4.78 0.71 6.98
CA ARG A 72 5.76 1.73 6.60
C ARG A 72 5.07 2.97 6.01
N GLU A 73 4.15 2.77 5.07
CA GLU A 73 3.41 3.82 4.36
C GLU A 73 2.45 4.58 5.30
N HIS A 74 1.97 3.95 6.38
CA HIS A 74 1.06 4.58 7.35
C HIS A 74 1.68 5.77 8.10
N LYS A 75 3.02 5.86 8.13
CA LYS A 75 3.73 6.96 8.80
C LYS A 75 3.62 8.29 8.03
N HIS A 76 3.48 8.28 6.70
CA HIS A 76 3.40 9.50 5.89
C HIS A 76 1.98 10.04 5.66
N ARG A 77 0.93 9.24 5.85
CA ARG A 77 -0.46 9.72 5.66
C ARG A 77 -0.91 10.74 6.71
N ARG A 78 -0.19 10.87 7.83
CA ARG A 78 -0.42 11.94 8.82
C ARG A 78 0.07 13.31 8.35
N GLU A 79 1.00 13.36 7.40
CA GLU A 79 1.64 14.61 6.98
C GLU A 79 0.86 15.32 5.87
N VAL A 80 0.22 14.57 4.97
CA VAL A 80 -0.61 15.11 3.88
C VAL A 80 -1.90 15.77 4.41
N GLY A 81 -2.45 15.24 5.50
CA GLY A 81 -3.62 15.83 6.18
C GLY A 81 -3.33 17.20 6.81
N ASN A 82 -2.13 17.38 7.36
CA ASN A 82 -1.72 18.63 8.01
C ASN A 82 -1.38 19.71 6.97
N GLN A 83 -0.64 19.37 5.91
CA GLN A 83 -0.31 20.35 4.85
C GLN A 83 -1.56 20.88 4.13
N THR A 84 -2.58 20.05 3.89
CA THR A 84 -3.83 20.49 3.27
C THR A 84 -4.61 21.48 4.16
N ARG A 85 -4.55 21.31 5.49
CA ARG A 85 -5.18 22.22 6.45
C ARG A 85 -4.42 23.54 6.55
N GLU A 86 -3.10 23.51 6.52
CA GLU A 86 -2.28 24.72 6.55
C GLU A 86 -2.43 25.56 5.27
N VAL A 87 -2.40 24.94 4.09
CA VAL A 87 -2.65 25.64 2.80
C VAL A 87 -4.05 26.27 2.77
N LYS A 88 -5.06 25.59 3.34
CA LYS A 88 -6.43 26.13 3.43
C LYS A 88 -6.56 27.28 4.43
N LYS A 89 -5.74 27.31 5.48
CA LYS A 89 -5.68 28.41 6.45
C LYS A 89 -4.96 29.63 5.85
N LEU A 90 -3.82 29.40 5.22
CA LEU A 90 -3.02 30.44 4.57
C LEU A 90 -3.77 31.12 3.41
N SER A 91 -4.47 30.34 2.58
CA SER A 91 -5.29 30.89 1.47
C SER A 91 -6.44 31.78 1.97
N ARG A 92 -7.06 31.44 3.11
CA ARG A 92 -8.10 32.29 3.73
C ARG A 92 -7.54 33.58 4.31
N GLU A 93 -6.36 33.53 4.94
CA GLU A 93 -5.69 34.74 5.44
C GLU A 93 -5.26 35.66 4.30
N VAL A 94 -4.72 35.11 3.21
CA VAL A 94 -4.37 35.89 2.01
C VAL A 94 -5.62 36.52 1.37
N GLN A 95 -6.74 35.81 1.30
CA GLN A 95 -8.00 36.38 0.79
C GLN A 95 -8.55 37.48 1.70
N LYS A 96 -8.47 37.33 3.02
CA LYS A 96 -8.92 38.34 3.99
C LYS A 96 -8.06 39.61 3.90
N LEU A 97 -6.73 39.46 3.81
CA LEU A 97 -5.80 40.57 3.64
C LEU A 97 -5.98 41.28 2.29
N LYS A 98 -6.23 40.55 1.20
CA LYS A 98 -6.58 41.15 -0.09
C LYS A 98 -7.87 41.95 0.02
N LYS A 99 -8.93 41.39 0.62
CA LYS A 99 -10.22 42.07 0.76
C LYS A 99 -10.10 43.37 1.57
N GLN A 100 -9.40 43.34 2.70
CA GLN A 100 -9.15 44.55 3.52
C GLN A 100 -8.32 45.61 2.78
N LYS A 101 -7.38 45.20 1.92
CA LYS A 101 -6.58 46.13 1.11
C LYS A 101 -7.38 46.79 -0.03
N HIS A 102 -8.48 46.17 -0.45
CA HIS A 102 -9.37 46.72 -1.48
C HIS A 102 -10.46 47.62 -0.90
N GLU A 103 -10.88 47.40 0.34
CA GLU A 103 -11.90 48.21 1.05
C GLU A 103 -11.50 49.69 1.14
N GLY A 104 -10.23 50.00 1.45
CA GLY A 104 -9.73 51.38 1.46
C GLY A 104 -9.50 52.02 0.08
N LYS A 105 -9.60 51.26 -1.02
CA LYS A 105 -9.55 51.81 -2.38
C LYS A 105 -10.95 52.14 -2.91
N ASP A 106 -11.95 51.36 -2.52
CA ASP A 106 -13.35 51.58 -2.90
C ASP A 106 -13.90 52.86 -2.24
N GLU A 107 -13.48 53.18 -1.01
CA GLU A 107 -13.82 54.46 -0.37
C GLU A 107 -13.21 55.67 -1.10
N VAL A 108 -11.99 55.55 -1.63
CA VAL A 108 -11.34 56.63 -2.39
C VAL A 108 -11.98 56.80 -3.78
N LEU A 109 -12.40 55.70 -4.41
CA LEU A 109 -13.16 55.72 -5.65
C LEU A 109 -14.55 56.35 -5.46
N ALA A 110 -15.24 56.05 -4.35
CA ALA A 110 -16.52 56.66 -4.01
C ALA A 110 -16.39 58.17 -3.76
N LEU A 111 -15.32 58.61 -3.09
CA LEU A 111 -15.04 60.03 -2.87
C LEU A 111 -14.69 60.78 -4.16
N LEU A 112 -14.11 60.10 -5.16
CA LEU A 112 -13.81 60.67 -6.48
C LEU A 112 -15.05 60.76 -7.39
N ASP A 113 -15.97 59.81 -7.31
CA ASP A 113 -17.24 59.85 -8.05
C ASP A 113 -18.20 60.91 -7.47
N ASP A 114 -18.19 61.13 -6.17
CA ASP A 114 -19.01 62.17 -5.50
C ASP A 114 -18.49 63.61 -5.73
N SER A 115 -17.28 63.78 -6.29
CA SER A 115 -16.66 65.10 -6.51
C SER A 115 -16.61 65.56 -7.97
N VAL A 116 -17.31 64.86 -8.87
CA VAL A 116 -17.47 65.22 -10.31
C VAL A 116 -18.89 65.65 -10.63
#